data_AF-A0A4Y2EYW1-F1
#
_entry.id   AF-A0A4Y2EYW1-F1
#
_cell.length_a   1.000
_cell.length_b   1.000
_cell.length_c   1.000
_cell.angle_alpha   90.00
_cell.angle_beta   90.00
_cell.angle_gamma   90.00
#
_symmetry.space_group_name_H-M   'P 1'
#
loop_
_entity.id
_entity.type
_entity.pdbx_description
1 polymer ?
#
loop_
_entity_poly.entity_id
_entity_poly.type
_entity_poly.pdbx_seq_one_letter_code
_entity_poly.pdbx_strand_id
1 'polypeptide(L)' 'MPSDTTSGHIISSLKERIKDLGDQSKNVKCLICMEPYTKPVVSTTCWHVHCEECWLMTM' A
#
# COMPACT_ATOMS: atom_id res chain seq x y z
N MET A 1 -5.36 23.93 34.19
CA MET A 1 -4.89 22.52 34.17
C MET A 1 -4.73 22.10 32.71
N PRO A 2 -3.53 21.76 32.21
CA PRO A 2 -3.26 21.50 30.79
C PRO A 2 -3.19 20.01 30.39
N SER A 3 -3.56 19.09 31.28
CA SER A 3 -3.38 17.63 31.07
C SER A 3 -4.24 17.04 29.96
N ASP A 4 -5.41 17.61 29.67
CA ASP A 4 -6.33 17.08 28.65
C ASP A 4 -5.96 17.47 27.22
N THR A 5 -5.39 18.65 27.01
CA THR A 5 -5.00 19.15 25.69
C THR A 5 -3.86 18.32 25.09
N THR A 6 -2.90 17.90 25.92
CA THR A 6 -1.75 17.09 25.47
C THR A 6 -2.20 15.70 25.01
N SER A 7 -3.09 15.06 25.76
CA SER A 7 -3.65 13.76 25.41
C SER A 7 -4.47 13.82 24.12
N GLY A 8 -5.29 14.87 23.96
CA GLY A 8 -6.03 15.13 22.72
C GLY A 8 -5.11 15.32 21.51
N HIS A 9 -4.04 16.09 21.67
CA HIS A 9 -3.04 16.34 20.62
C HIS A 9 -2.33 15.04 20.19
N ILE A 10 -1.89 14.22 21.15
CA ILE A 10 -1.25 12.93 20.86
C ILE A 10 -2.22 12.01 20.10
N ILE A 11 -3.48 11.93 20.54
CA ILE A 11 -4.49 11.11 19.86
C ILE A 11 -4.72 11.59 18.42
N SER A 12 -4.77 12.90 18.17
CA SER A 12 -4.92 13.42 16.80
C SER A 12 -3.72 13.08 15.91
N SER A 13 -2.49 13.25 16.40
CA SER A 13 -1.29 12.93 15.62
C SER A 13 -1.20 11.45 15.28
N LEU A 14 -1.58 10.57 16.22
CA LEU A 14 -1.59 9.13 16.00
C LEU A 14 -2.65 8.73 14.96
N LYS A 15 -3.85 9.32 15.02
CA LYS A 15 -4.92 9.06 14.03
C LYS A 15 -4.48 9.46 12.62
N GLU A 16 -3.83 10.60 12.47
CA GLU A 16 -3.31 11.07 11.19
C GLU A 16 -2.24 10.11 10.64
N ARG A 17 -1.32 9.64 11.49
CA ARG A 17 -0.30 8.67 11.10
C ARG A 17 -0.89 7.32 10.68
N ILE A 18 -1.91 6.83 11.38
CA ILE A 18 -2.62 5.59 11.01
C ILE A 18 -3.28 5.74 9.64
N LYS A 19 -3.92 6.88 9.37
CA LYS A 19 -4.55 7.15 8.08
C LYS A 19 -3.51 7.18 6.95
N ASP A 20 -2.41 7.89 7.14
CA ASP A 20 -1.30 7.97 6.19
C ASP A 20 -0.68 6.59 5.90
N LEU A 21 -0.41 5.79 6.94
CA LEU A 21 0.05 4.41 6.79
C LEU A 21 -0.95 3.54 6.03
N GLY A 22 -2.25 3.71 6.29
CA GLY A 22 -3.31 3.03 5.58
C GLY A 22 -3.33 3.36 4.08
N ASP A 23 -3.11 4.63 3.73
CA ASP A 23 -3.08 5.07 2.34
C ASP A 23 -1.81 4.59 1.59
N GLN A 24 -0.68 4.46 2.27
CA GLN A 24 0.55 3.90 1.69
C GLN A 24 0.38 2.44 1.23
N SER A 25 -0.43 1.65 1.95
CA SER A 25 -0.74 0.26 1.56
C SER A 25 -1.56 0.12 0.27
N LYS A 26 -2.20 1.21 -0.19
CA LYS A 26 -2.97 1.20 -1.44
C LYS A 26 -2.11 1.40 -2.68
N ASN A 27 -0.83 1.74 -2.51
CA ASN A 27 0.09 2.02 -3.62
C ASN A 27 0.74 0.76 -4.20
N VAL A 28 0.08 -0.39 -4.05
CA VAL A 28 0.54 -1.69 -4.55
C VAL A 28 0.16 -1.79 -6.02
N LYS A 29 1.17 -1.61 -6.89
CA LYS A 29 1.03 -1.52 -8.35
C LYS A 29 1.97 -2.49 -9.06
N CYS A 30 1.61 -2.86 -10.28
CA CYS A 30 2.44 -3.72 -11.12
C CYS A 30 3.71 -2.98 -11.56
N LEU A 31 4.87 -3.60 -11.40
CA LEU A 31 6.16 -2.99 -11.77
C LEU A 31 6.40 -2.91 -13.28
N ILE A 32 5.53 -3.51 -14.10
CA ILE A 32 5.64 -3.50 -15.56
C ILE A 32 4.79 -2.36 -16.15
N CYS A 33 3.48 -2.34 -15.88
CA CYS A 33 2.61 -1.28 -16.38
C CYS A 33 2.54 -0.03 -15.48
N MET A 34 3.08 -0.09 -14.26
CA MET A 34 3.02 1.00 -13.27
C MET A 34 1.59 1.41 -12.85
N GLU A 35 0.60 0.59 -13.18
CA GLU A 35 -0.80 0.74 -12.80
C GLU A 35 -1.20 -0.23 -11.67
N PRO A 36 -2.34 -0.01 -10.99
CA PRO A 36 -2.91 -1.00 -10.09
C PRO A 36 -3.04 -2.36 -10.76
N TYR A 37 -2.90 -3.44 -9.98
CA TYR A 37 -2.95 -4.79 -10.52
C TYR A 37 -4.31 -5.12 -11.15
N THR A 38 -4.28 -5.49 -12.42
CA THR A 38 -5.42 -6.08 -13.13
C THR A 38 -5.17 -7.58 -13.22
N LYS A 39 -6.00 -8.39 -12.53
CA LYS A 39 -5.85 -9.84 -12.37
C LYS A 39 -4.41 -10.25 -11.97
N PRO A 40 -4.03 -10.06 -10.70
CA PRO A 40 -2.67 -10.33 -10.24
C PRO A 40 -2.33 -11.83 -10.34
N VAL A 41 -1.14 -12.14 -10.86
CA VAL A 41 -0.56 -13.48 -10.90
C VAL A 41 0.76 -13.49 -10.14
N VAL A 42 1.07 -14.61 -9.48
CA VAL A 42 2.29 -14.80 -8.69
C VAL A 42 3.16 -15.85 -9.35
N SER A 43 4.42 -15.52 -9.64
CA SER A 43 5.38 -16.53 -10.10
C SER A 43 5.74 -17.50 -8.98
N THR A 44 5.65 -18.80 -9.23
CA THR A 44 6.13 -19.82 -8.27
C THR A 44 7.65 -19.91 -8.19
N THR A 45 8.37 -19.36 -9.18
CA THR A 45 9.84 -19.38 -9.23
C THR A 45 10.45 -18.17 -8.52
N CYS A 46 9.92 -16.97 -8.75
CA CYS A 46 10.50 -15.72 -8.23
C CYS A 46 9.60 -14.95 -7.25
N TRP A 47 8.38 -15.44 -6.98
CA TRP A 47 7.41 -14.84 -6.05
C TRP A 47 6.97 -13.41 -6.35
N HIS A 48 7.40 -12.83 -7.47
CA HIS A 48 6.93 -11.52 -7.91
C HIS A 48 5.48 -11.59 -8.38
N VAL A 49 4.77 -10.49 -8.14
CA VAL A 49 3.38 -10.29 -8.56
C VAL A 49 3.35 -9.35 -9.75
N HIS A 50 2.65 -9.74 -10.81
CA HIS A 50 2.42 -8.93 -12.01
C HIS A 50 0.95 -9.02 -12.44
N CYS A 51 0.49 -8.14 -13.32
CA CYS A 51 -0.79 -8.34 -14.01
C CYS A 51 -0.70 -9.59 -14.91
N GLU A 52 -1.81 -10.31 -15.09
CA GLU A 52 -1.90 -11.48 -15.99
C GLU A 52 -1.31 -11.18 -17.38
N GLU A 53 -1.70 -10.05 -17.99
CA GLU A 53 -1.21 -9.63 -19.30
C GLU A 53 0.29 -9.29 -19.29
N CYS A 54 0.75 -8.51 -18.30
CA CYS A 54 2.17 -8.17 -18.17
C CYS A 54 3.04 -9.42 -17.99
N TRP A 55 2.54 -10.41 -17.24
CA TRP A 55 3.18 -11.70 -17.05
C TRP A 55 3.29 -12.47 -18.37
N LEU A 56 2.19 -12.58 -19.13
CA LEU A 56 2.15 -13.29 -20.43
C LEU A 56 3.04 -12.65 -21.51
N MET A 57 3.25 -11.33 -21.46
CA MET A 57 4.06 -10.60 -22.44
C MET A 57 5.57 -10.64 -22.14
N THR A 58 5.97 -10.92 -20.90
CA THR A 58 7.38 -10.88 -20.45
C THR A 58 8.00 -12.27 -20.29
N MET A 59 7.20 -13.33 -20.40
CA MET A 59 7.65 -14.72 -20.27
C MET A 59 8.18 -15.30 -21.59
#